data_AF-A0A6G0X491-F1
#
_entry.id   AF-A0A6G0X491-F1
#
_cell.length_a   1.000
_cell.length_b   1.000
_cell.length_c   1.000
_cell.angle_alpha   90.00
_cell.angle_beta   90.00
_cell.angle_gamma   90.00
#
_symmetry.space_group_name_H-M   'P 1'
#
loop_
_entity.id
_entity.type
_entity.pdbx_description
1 polymer ?
#
loop_
_entity_poly.entity_id
_entity_poly.type
_entity_poly.pdbx_seq_one_letter_code
_entity_poly.pdbx_strand_id
1 'polypeptide(L)'
;MTTKLLVLMLFFSSFLAHGDSTCRYAKSPGNVLTAGDGLCSPNTSACIVDSTCAEVWHTPASDVVKFTNVNRLGDMSQYALTALEIQNCSVPFTFDASFKLPDQLNTFALENCLLMDDNLPNNVAWPEMLHELHLGKNQLDKIPSGLPSSLISLWLNDNQLTDLPRQPTVTKTLHAASNKITQLSAEYSSMSQAVKIHLAGNPIARISKVDFSSSLVLFDCAGCAITTFELSRSSLEILDKLGPYNAASDTGFLVATVAFNATSCSDLNGEMKLLQNLYPVCVLDPIQTAPPPTTYDAPNSTWLYIGIAVAILLLLLCCSLCYL
;
A
#
# COMPACT_ATOMS: atom_id res chain seq x y z
N MET A 1 54.65 -55.09 -37.43
CA MET A 1 54.02 -55.29 -36.11
C MET A 1 54.66 -54.27 -35.18
N THR A 2 54.02 -53.30 -34.53
CA THR A 2 52.60 -53.05 -34.30
C THR A 2 52.48 -51.61 -33.74
N THR A 3 51.57 -50.84 -34.34
CA THR A 3 50.65 -49.86 -33.74
C THR A 3 51.14 -48.76 -32.78
N LYS A 4 51.00 -47.51 -33.26
CA LYS A 4 50.91 -46.25 -32.51
C LYS A 4 49.71 -46.28 -31.54
N LEU A 5 49.86 -45.72 -30.34
CA LEU A 5 48.71 -45.24 -29.55
C LEU A 5 49.00 -43.84 -29.00
N LEU A 6 48.31 -42.86 -29.59
CA LEU A 6 48.23 -41.48 -29.16
C LEU A 6 47.13 -41.41 -28.09
N VAL A 7 47.48 -41.15 -26.83
CA VAL A 7 46.49 -40.93 -25.76
C VAL A 7 46.06 -39.47 -25.82
N LEU A 8 44.91 -39.24 -26.45
CA LEU A 8 44.16 -37.99 -26.39
C LEU A 8 43.44 -37.96 -25.02
N MET A 9 43.90 -37.11 -24.10
CA MET A 9 43.13 -36.79 -22.90
C MET A 9 41.91 -35.97 -23.32
N LEU A 10 40.77 -36.64 -23.46
CA LEU A 10 39.46 -36.02 -23.58
C LEU A 10 39.07 -35.49 -22.18
N PHE A 11 38.97 -34.18 -22.05
CA PHE A 11 38.17 -33.57 -20.99
C PHE A 11 36.72 -34.01 -21.19
N PHE A 12 36.20 -34.86 -20.31
CA PHE A 12 34.77 -35.10 -20.19
C PHE A 12 34.13 -33.83 -19.64
N SER A 13 33.64 -32.95 -20.53
CA SER A 13 32.53 -32.06 -20.18
C SER A 13 31.30 -32.94 -19.99
N SER A 14 30.97 -33.20 -18.73
CA SER A 14 29.72 -33.84 -18.34
C SER A 14 28.56 -32.89 -18.62
N PHE A 15 28.13 -32.82 -19.88
CA PHE A 15 26.76 -32.43 -20.18
C PHE A 15 25.87 -33.59 -19.71
N LEU A 16 25.42 -33.49 -18.46
CA LEU A 16 24.23 -34.21 -18.03
C LEU A 16 23.07 -33.66 -18.86
N ALA A 17 22.75 -34.38 -19.93
CA ALA A 17 21.45 -34.31 -20.56
C ALA A 17 20.41 -34.67 -19.49
N HIS A 18 19.84 -33.65 -18.86
CA HIS A 18 18.66 -33.80 -18.04
C HIS A 18 17.49 -34.10 -18.97
N GLY A 19 16.73 -35.13 -18.58
CA GLY A 19 15.68 -35.71 -19.38
C GLY A 19 14.65 -34.72 -19.89
N ASP A 20 14.03 -35.15 -20.99
CA ASP A 20 12.79 -34.66 -21.59
C ASP A 20 11.96 -33.76 -20.65
N SER A 21 12.26 -32.46 -20.68
CA SER A 21 11.54 -31.41 -19.97
C SER A 21 11.45 -30.25 -20.95
N THR A 22 10.25 -30.04 -21.47
CA THR A 22 9.94 -28.88 -22.30
C THR A 22 10.37 -27.62 -21.55
N CYS A 23 11.25 -26.81 -22.15
CA CYS A 23 11.69 -25.57 -21.56
C CYS A 23 10.49 -24.74 -21.09
N ARG A 24 10.50 -24.36 -19.80
CA ARG A 24 9.43 -23.57 -19.17
C ARG A 24 9.18 -22.26 -19.91
N TYR A 25 10.25 -21.65 -20.39
CA TYR A 25 10.26 -20.36 -21.10
C TYR A 25 10.10 -20.50 -22.61
N ALA A 26 9.73 -21.69 -23.13
CA ALA A 26 9.59 -21.91 -24.58
C ALA A 26 8.54 -21.03 -25.26
N LYS A 27 7.56 -20.53 -24.49
CA LYS A 27 6.52 -19.62 -24.98
C LYS A 27 6.80 -18.15 -24.62
N SER A 28 7.88 -17.88 -23.91
CA SER A 28 8.27 -16.51 -23.55
C SER A 28 8.74 -15.79 -24.82
N PRO A 29 8.24 -14.58 -25.10
CA PRO A 29 8.56 -13.86 -26.34
C PRO A 29 9.97 -13.24 -26.34
N GLY A 30 10.77 -13.49 -25.30
CA GLY A 30 12.12 -12.99 -25.16
C GLY A 30 12.78 -13.52 -23.89
N ASN A 31 14.00 -13.05 -23.64
CA ASN A 31 14.83 -13.49 -22.53
C ASN A 31 14.18 -13.20 -21.17
N VAL A 32 14.33 -14.13 -20.23
CA VAL A 32 13.67 -14.12 -18.92
C VAL A 32 14.71 -14.11 -17.81
N LEU A 33 14.63 -13.16 -16.87
CA LEU A 33 15.37 -13.24 -15.61
C LEU A 33 14.70 -14.26 -14.69
N THR A 34 15.47 -15.22 -14.19
CA THR A 34 15.00 -16.30 -13.31
C THR A 34 16.05 -16.63 -12.26
N ALA A 35 15.62 -17.24 -11.18
CA ALA A 35 16.51 -17.84 -10.20
C ALA A 35 15.95 -19.20 -9.80
N GLY A 36 16.72 -20.26 -10.10
CA GLY A 36 16.35 -21.63 -9.77
C GLY A 36 16.33 -22.59 -10.95
N ASP A 37 15.69 -23.74 -10.72
CA ASP A 37 15.44 -24.80 -11.71
C ASP A 37 16.68 -25.47 -12.34
N GLY A 38 17.87 -25.25 -11.78
CA GLY A 38 19.12 -25.78 -12.36
C GLY A 38 19.49 -25.15 -13.71
N LEU A 39 18.83 -24.04 -14.08
CA LEU A 39 19.09 -23.29 -15.31
C LEU A 39 20.27 -22.33 -15.17
N CYS A 40 20.46 -21.79 -13.96
CA CYS A 40 21.51 -20.84 -13.67
C CYS A 40 22.82 -21.53 -13.24
N SER A 41 23.93 -20.94 -13.66
CA SER A 41 25.28 -21.32 -13.31
C SER A 41 25.49 -21.28 -11.79
N PRO A 42 26.31 -22.18 -11.22
CA PRO A 42 26.61 -22.18 -9.79
C PRO A 42 27.19 -20.84 -9.30
N ASN A 43 26.99 -20.52 -8.03
CA ASN A 43 27.49 -19.29 -7.37
C ASN A 43 26.94 -17.97 -7.93
N THR A 44 25.76 -18.01 -8.55
CA THR A 44 25.05 -16.84 -9.06
C THR A 44 23.77 -16.61 -8.25
N SER A 45 23.34 -15.35 -8.13
CA SER A 45 22.05 -15.02 -7.49
C SER A 45 20.87 -15.23 -8.44
N ALA A 46 21.05 -14.93 -9.73
CA ALA A 46 20.05 -15.09 -10.78
C ALA A 46 20.73 -15.15 -12.15
N CYS A 47 19.99 -15.62 -13.16
CA CYS A 47 20.44 -15.66 -14.53
C CYS A 47 19.34 -15.25 -15.50
N ILE A 48 19.74 -14.90 -16.72
CA ILE A 48 18.85 -14.68 -17.85
C ILE A 48 18.95 -15.89 -18.76
N VAL A 49 17.80 -16.41 -19.15
CA VAL A 49 17.68 -17.55 -20.08
C VAL A 49 16.86 -17.16 -21.31
N ASP A 50 17.13 -17.80 -22.44
CA ASP A 50 16.34 -17.65 -23.67
C ASP A 50 15.14 -18.63 -23.72
N SER A 51 14.39 -18.63 -24.82
CA SER A 51 13.24 -19.53 -25.01
C SER A 51 13.62 -21.01 -25.17
N THR A 52 14.90 -21.34 -25.23
CA THR A 52 15.39 -22.73 -25.18
C THR A 52 15.85 -23.12 -23.77
N CYS A 53 15.69 -22.21 -22.80
CA CYS A 53 16.19 -22.31 -21.44
C CYS A 53 17.73 -22.39 -21.39
N ALA A 54 18.41 -21.99 -22.46
CA ALA A 54 19.85 -21.80 -22.44
C ALA A 54 20.15 -20.51 -21.68
N GLU A 55 21.08 -20.61 -20.73
CA GLU A 55 21.60 -19.43 -20.05
C GLU A 55 22.34 -18.54 -21.03
N VAL A 56 21.93 -17.27 -21.10
CA VAL A 56 22.57 -16.25 -21.95
C VAL A 56 23.39 -15.24 -21.13
N TRP A 57 23.09 -15.13 -19.84
CA TRP A 57 23.80 -14.26 -18.90
C TRP A 57 23.54 -14.69 -17.46
N HIS A 58 24.46 -14.44 -16.54
CA HIS A 58 24.26 -14.64 -15.11
C HIS A 58 24.90 -13.52 -14.29
N THR A 59 24.46 -13.38 -13.03
CA THR A 59 25.08 -12.42 -12.12
C THR A 59 26.51 -12.83 -11.78
N PRO A 60 27.45 -11.87 -11.71
CA PRO A 60 28.87 -12.16 -11.45
C PRO A 60 29.15 -12.66 -10.03
N ALA A 61 28.17 -12.54 -9.12
CA ALA A 61 28.27 -12.94 -7.73
C ALA A 61 26.88 -13.32 -7.18
N SER A 62 26.88 -14.07 -6.07
CA SER A 62 25.67 -14.57 -5.42
C SER A 62 24.93 -13.54 -4.56
N ASP A 63 25.44 -12.32 -4.45
CA ASP A 63 24.91 -11.23 -3.62
C ASP A 63 24.36 -10.05 -4.45
N VAL A 64 24.27 -10.20 -5.77
CA VAL A 64 23.72 -9.17 -6.66
C VAL A 64 22.21 -9.08 -6.49
N VAL A 65 21.76 -7.94 -5.94
CA VAL A 65 20.34 -7.61 -5.74
C VAL A 65 19.75 -6.67 -6.79
N LYS A 66 20.60 -5.94 -7.51
CA LYS A 66 20.19 -4.90 -8.47
C LYS A 66 20.40 -5.36 -9.91
N PHE A 67 19.37 -5.22 -10.72
CA PHE A 67 19.33 -5.64 -12.11
C PHE A 67 18.97 -4.46 -13.00
N THR A 68 19.69 -4.33 -14.11
CA THR A 68 19.42 -3.35 -15.17
C THR A 68 19.36 -4.07 -16.50
N ASN A 69 18.70 -3.48 -17.50
CA ASN A 69 18.52 -4.09 -18.82
C ASN A 69 17.79 -5.45 -18.78
N VAL A 70 16.97 -5.68 -17.76
CA VAL A 70 16.06 -6.83 -17.66
C VAL A 70 14.67 -6.32 -17.99
N ASN A 71 13.96 -7.01 -18.89
CA ASN A 71 12.64 -6.59 -19.35
C ASN A 71 11.54 -7.62 -19.09
N ARG A 72 11.90 -8.78 -18.52
CA ARG A 72 10.97 -9.86 -18.20
C ARG A 72 11.41 -10.66 -16.98
N LEU A 73 10.48 -10.87 -16.06
CA LEU A 73 10.70 -11.68 -14.85
C LEU A 73 9.98 -13.01 -14.92
N GLY A 74 10.69 -14.10 -14.64
CA GLY A 74 10.16 -15.46 -14.57
C GLY A 74 10.00 -15.96 -13.14
N ASP A 75 10.22 -17.25 -12.95
CA ASP A 75 10.22 -17.85 -11.62
C ASP A 75 11.48 -17.42 -10.84
N MET A 76 11.27 -16.74 -9.71
CA MET A 76 12.32 -16.30 -8.79
C MET A 76 12.23 -17.02 -7.45
N SER A 77 11.48 -18.13 -7.36
CA SER A 77 11.24 -18.83 -6.09
C SER A 77 12.49 -19.39 -5.42
N GLN A 78 13.57 -19.64 -6.16
CA GLN A 78 14.87 -20.07 -5.61
C GLN A 78 15.88 -18.93 -5.46
N TYR A 79 15.50 -17.70 -5.79
CA TYR A 79 16.33 -16.54 -5.50
C TYR A 79 16.57 -16.48 -3.99
N ALA A 80 17.81 -16.39 -3.54
CA ALA A 80 18.16 -16.57 -2.12
C ALA A 80 18.21 -15.27 -1.30
N LEU A 81 18.26 -14.12 -1.96
CA LEU A 81 18.45 -12.82 -1.30
C LEU A 81 17.10 -12.25 -0.83
N THR A 82 17.14 -11.30 0.10
CA THR A 82 15.95 -10.65 0.65
C THR A 82 15.52 -9.41 -0.14
N ALA A 83 16.37 -8.92 -1.05
CA ALA A 83 16.09 -7.78 -1.91
C ALA A 83 16.24 -8.16 -3.39
N LEU A 84 15.27 -7.73 -4.19
CA LEU A 84 15.25 -7.88 -5.64
C LEU A 84 14.84 -6.55 -6.25
N GLU A 85 15.79 -5.88 -6.88
CA GLU A 85 15.62 -4.55 -7.43
C GLU A 85 15.88 -4.55 -8.92
N ILE A 86 14.88 -4.20 -9.72
CA ILE A 86 14.98 -4.11 -11.16
C ILE A 86 14.73 -2.66 -11.54
N GLN A 87 15.66 -2.06 -12.29
CA GLN A 87 15.58 -0.65 -12.61
C GLN A 87 16.06 -0.33 -14.02
N ASN A 88 15.56 0.79 -14.56
CA ASN A 88 15.98 1.36 -15.84
C ASN A 88 15.82 0.36 -16.99
N CYS A 89 14.59 -0.11 -17.18
CA CYS A 89 14.26 -1.00 -18.29
C CYS A 89 14.14 -0.22 -19.60
N SER A 90 14.52 -0.84 -20.71
CA SER A 90 14.54 -0.19 -22.04
C SER A 90 13.23 -0.34 -22.81
N VAL A 91 12.38 -1.27 -22.40
CA VAL A 91 11.05 -1.54 -22.98
C VAL A 91 10.06 -1.80 -21.84
N PRO A 92 8.74 -1.76 -22.10
CA PRO A 92 7.72 -2.13 -21.10
C PRO A 92 8.02 -3.46 -20.44
N PHE A 93 8.14 -3.43 -19.11
CA PHE A 93 8.44 -4.62 -18.33
C PHE A 93 7.27 -5.59 -18.36
N THR A 94 7.58 -6.88 -18.39
CA THR A 94 6.59 -7.95 -18.49
C THR A 94 6.91 -9.08 -17.53
N PHE A 95 5.92 -9.91 -17.26
CA PHE A 95 6.09 -11.10 -16.44
C PHE A 95 5.85 -12.33 -17.31
N ASP A 96 6.62 -13.39 -17.07
CA ASP A 96 6.35 -14.69 -17.66
C ASP A 96 5.15 -15.35 -16.98
N ALA A 97 4.53 -16.33 -17.64
CA ALA A 97 3.45 -17.11 -17.07
C ALA A 97 3.88 -17.90 -15.81
N SER A 98 5.17 -18.22 -15.68
CA SER A 98 5.73 -18.87 -14.49
C SER A 98 6.12 -17.91 -13.37
N PHE A 99 5.84 -16.61 -13.51
CA PHE A 99 6.29 -15.61 -12.56
C PHE A 99 5.91 -15.96 -11.12
N LYS A 100 6.91 -15.95 -10.25
CA LYS A 100 6.75 -16.15 -8.81
C LYS A 100 7.84 -15.39 -8.07
N LEU A 101 7.46 -14.64 -7.03
CA LEU A 101 8.40 -13.99 -6.13
C LEU A 101 8.90 -14.98 -5.06
N PRO A 102 10.13 -14.79 -4.54
CA PRO A 102 10.65 -15.60 -3.45
C PRO A 102 10.01 -15.21 -2.11
N ASP A 103 9.73 -16.20 -1.27
CA ASP A 103 8.95 -16.02 -0.03
C ASP A 103 9.70 -15.19 1.04
N GLN A 104 11.04 -15.19 1.03
CA GLN A 104 11.86 -14.44 1.98
C GLN A 104 12.10 -12.96 1.60
N LEU A 105 11.52 -12.50 0.48
CA LEU A 105 11.74 -11.14 0.00
C LEU A 105 11.19 -10.13 1.00
N ASN A 106 12.04 -9.22 1.47
CA ASN A 106 11.66 -8.08 2.29
C ASN A 106 11.52 -6.79 1.47
N THR A 107 12.21 -6.71 0.32
CA THR A 107 12.25 -5.53 -0.54
C THR A 107 12.10 -5.97 -1.99
N PHE A 108 11.09 -5.45 -2.66
CA PHE A 108 10.92 -5.59 -4.10
C PHE A 108 10.89 -4.21 -4.75
N ALA A 109 11.76 -4.00 -5.74
CA ALA A 109 11.74 -2.79 -6.55
C ALA A 109 11.63 -3.13 -8.03
N LEU A 110 10.74 -2.43 -8.72
CA LEU A 110 10.62 -2.41 -10.16
C LEU A 110 10.42 -0.95 -10.59
N GLU A 111 11.51 -0.22 -10.78
CA GLU A 111 11.51 1.24 -10.93
C GLU A 111 11.97 1.68 -12.31
N ASN A 112 11.34 2.71 -12.87
CA ASN A 112 11.71 3.22 -14.20
C ASN A 112 11.74 2.11 -15.27
N CYS A 113 10.66 1.32 -15.30
CA CYS A 113 10.57 0.11 -16.12
C CYS A 113 9.37 0.09 -17.05
N LEU A 114 8.74 1.26 -17.26
CA LEU A 114 7.61 1.44 -18.16
C LEU A 114 6.47 0.43 -17.85
N LEU A 115 6.34 0.02 -16.58
CA LEU A 115 5.34 -0.94 -16.14
C LEU A 115 3.95 -0.32 -16.24
N MET A 116 3.03 -1.00 -16.91
CA MET A 116 1.61 -0.65 -17.00
C MET A 116 0.78 -1.70 -16.26
N ASP A 117 -0.44 -1.33 -15.86
CA ASP A 117 -1.38 -2.22 -15.18
C ASP A 117 -1.62 -3.53 -15.95
N ASP A 118 -1.82 -3.46 -17.27
CA ASP A 118 -2.05 -4.61 -18.15
C ASP A 118 -0.85 -5.58 -18.22
N ASN A 119 0.33 -5.13 -17.80
CA ASN A 119 1.52 -5.98 -17.73
C ASN A 119 1.68 -6.65 -16.37
N LEU A 120 1.02 -6.18 -15.31
CA LEU A 120 1.09 -6.78 -14.00
C LEU A 120 0.14 -7.99 -13.92
N PRO A 121 0.58 -9.14 -13.39
CA PRO A 121 -0.32 -10.26 -13.16
C PRO A 121 -1.47 -9.88 -12.22
N ASN A 122 -2.71 -10.23 -12.58
CA ASN A 122 -3.91 -9.86 -11.81
C ASN A 122 -3.87 -10.29 -10.33
N ASN A 123 -3.15 -11.37 -10.01
CA ASN A 123 -3.03 -11.93 -8.66
C ASN A 123 -1.56 -12.19 -8.34
N VAL A 124 -0.77 -11.13 -8.18
CA VAL A 124 0.59 -11.28 -7.65
C VAL A 124 0.52 -11.89 -6.25
N ALA A 125 1.15 -13.06 -6.09
CA ALA A 125 1.39 -13.64 -4.78
C ALA A 125 2.53 -12.87 -4.11
N TRP A 126 2.19 -11.78 -3.43
CA TRP A 126 3.16 -10.97 -2.71
C TRP A 126 3.72 -11.75 -1.51
N PRO A 127 5.05 -11.74 -1.27
CA PRO A 127 5.63 -12.39 -0.11
C PRO A 127 5.10 -11.80 1.19
N GLU A 128 4.70 -12.64 2.15
CA GLU A 128 4.20 -12.21 3.46
C GLU A 128 5.26 -11.46 4.28
N MET A 129 6.55 -11.60 3.94
CA MET A 129 7.68 -10.89 4.57
C MET A 129 8.01 -9.55 3.91
N LEU A 130 7.27 -9.13 2.87
CA LEU A 130 7.56 -7.93 2.11
C LEU A 130 7.26 -6.67 2.93
N HIS A 131 8.30 -5.92 3.29
CA HIS A 131 8.19 -4.67 4.02
C HIS A 131 8.25 -3.45 3.11
N GLU A 132 8.96 -3.54 1.98
CA GLU A 132 9.16 -2.42 1.07
C GLU A 132 8.83 -2.80 -0.37
N LEU A 133 7.98 -1.98 -0.99
CA LEU A 133 7.61 -2.11 -2.39
C LEU A 133 7.86 -0.78 -3.12
N HIS A 134 8.75 -0.84 -4.11
CA HIS A 134 9.13 0.32 -4.93
C HIS A 134 8.69 0.13 -6.36
N LEU A 135 7.72 0.94 -6.81
CA LEU A 135 7.14 0.93 -8.15
C LEU A 135 7.16 2.33 -8.78
N GLY A 136 8.09 3.18 -8.34
CA GLY A 136 8.23 4.55 -8.83
C GLY A 136 8.64 4.64 -10.31
N LYS A 137 8.30 5.75 -10.95
CA LYS A 137 8.66 6.07 -12.35
C LYS A 137 8.13 5.05 -13.34
N ASN A 138 6.90 4.58 -13.15
CA ASN A 138 6.24 3.67 -14.08
C ASN A 138 5.01 4.34 -14.72
N GLN A 139 4.13 3.55 -15.32
CA GLN A 139 2.93 4.02 -16.00
C GLN A 139 1.67 3.41 -15.36
N LEU A 140 1.73 3.11 -14.06
CA LEU A 140 0.61 2.51 -13.34
C LEU A 140 -0.54 3.52 -13.20
N ASP A 141 -1.76 3.08 -13.51
CA ASP A 141 -2.98 3.86 -13.26
C ASP A 141 -3.73 3.39 -12.00
N LYS A 142 -3.44 2.17 -11.54
CA LYS A 142 -3.88 1.64 -10.25
C LYS A 142 -2.71 1.13 -9.41
N ILE A 143 -2.97 1.13 -8.11
CA ILE A 143 -2.12 0.46 -7.14
C ILE A 143 -2.37 -1.06 -7.25
N PRO A 144 -1.33 -1.90 -7.27
CA PRO A 144 -1.50 -3.35 -7.29
C PRO A 144 -2.41 -3.84 -6.16
N SER A 145 -3.28 -4.79 -6.46
CA SER A 145 -4.10 -5.46 -5.45
C SER A 145 -3.33 -6.56 -4.70
N GLY A 146 -3.85 -6.93 -3.54
CA GLY A 146 -3.32 -8.06 -2.75
C GLY A 146 -2.03 -7.76 -2.00
N LEU A 147 -1.66 -6.48 -1.84
CA LEU A 147 -0.47 -6.09 -1.06
C LEU A 147 -0.53 -6.69 0.36
N PRO A 148 0.60 -7.21 0.87
CA PRO A 148 0.61 -7.95 2.13
C PRO A 148 0.47 -6.99 3.31
N SER A 149 -0.10 -7.48 4.41
CA SER A 149 -0.31 -6.68 5.63
C SER A 149 0.99 -6.28 6.34
N SER A 150 2.10 -6.95 6.00
CA SER A 150 3.45 -6.62 6.46
C SER A 150 4.05 -5.39 5.79
N LEU A 151 3.48 -4.90 4.67
CA LEU A 151 4.08 -3.83 3.89
C LEU A 151 4.16 -2.52 4.70
N ILE A 152 5.38 -2.05 4.98
CA ILE A 152 5.65 -0.84 5.77
C ILE A 152 5.77 0.39 4.88
N SER A 153 6.43 0.27 3.74
CA SER A 153 6.73 1.39 2.84
C SER A 153 6.30 1.07 1.42
N LEU A 154 5.55 1.99 0.81
CA LEU A 154 5.07 1.88 -0.57
C LEU A 154 5.48 3.11 -1.37
N TRP A 155 6.25 2.91 -2.43
CA TRP A 155 6.75 3.96 -3.31
C TRP A 155 6.13 3.87 -4.70
N LEU A 156 5.37 4.88 -5.06
CA LEU A 156 4.54 4.99 -6.26
C LEU A 156 4.74 6.34 -6.97
N ASN A 157 5.80 7.08 -6.62
CA ASN A 157 6.06 8.39 -7.22
C ASN A 157 6.15 8.30 -8.75
N ASP A 158 5.77 9.38 -9.44
CA ASP A 158 5.91 9.49 -10.90
C ASP A 158 5.20 8.34 -11.64
N ASN A 159 3.90 8.15 -11.34
CA ASN A 159 3.00 7.22 -12.03
C ASN A 159 1.79 8.00 -12.60
N GLN A 160 0.72 7.30 -12.96
CA GLN A 160 -0.51 7.87 -13.51
C GLN A 160 -1.72 7.65 -12.59
N LEU A 161 -1.48 7.39 -11.29
CA LEU A 161 -2.51 7.00 -10.33
C LEU A 161 -3.56 8.09 -10.17
N THR A 162 -4.83 7.72 -10.25
CA THR A 162 -5.96 8.64 -10.03
C THR A 162 -6.60 8.47 -8.65
N ASP A 163 -6.27 7.38 -7.95
CA ASP A 163 -6.89 7.02 -6.67
C ASP A 163 -5.87 6.37 -5.71
N LEU A 164 -6.17 6.36 -4.41
CA LEU A 164 -5.42 5.69 -3.35
C LEU A 164 -6.14 4.41 -2.88
N PRO A 165 -5.49 3.52 -2.10
CA PRO A 165 -6.12 2.27 -1.67
C PRO A 165 -7.30 2.55 -0.73
N ARG A 166 -8.46 1.95 -1.04
CA ARG A 166 -9.65 1.99 -0.15
C ARG A 166 -9.67 0.86 0.88
N GLN A 167 -8.89 -0.18 0.65
CA GLN A 167 -8.69 -1.27 1.61
C GLN A 167 -7.32 -1.11 2.27
N PRO A 168 -7.19 -1.47 3.55
CA PRO A 168 -5.98 -1.23 4.31
C PRO A 168 -4.81 -2.00 3.72
N THR A 169 -3.95 -1.28 3.02
CA THR A 169 -2.53 -1.62 2.97
C THR A 169 -1.90 -0.95 4.18
N VAL A 170 -1.33 -1.72 5.11
CA VAL A 170 -0.82 -1.21 6.41
C VAL A 170 0.53 -0.51 6.22
N THR A 171 0.62 0.43 5.30
CA THR A 171 1.85 1.19 5.03
C THR A 171 2.00 2.34 6.01
N LYS A 172 3.10 2.33 6.77
CA LYS A 172 3.51 3.47 7.59
C LYS A 172 4.01 4.64 6.74
N THR A 173 4.60 4.35 5.58
CA THR A 173 5.13 5.37 4.68
C THR A 173 4.54 5.19 3.29
N LEU A 174 3.88 6.23 2.80
CA LEU A 174 3.31 6.28 1.45
C LEU A 174 4.00 7.39 0.65
N HIS A 175 4.63 7.01 -0.45
CA HIS A 175 5.11 7.93 -1.46
C HIS A 175 4.28 7.81 -2.73
N ALA A 176 3.48 8.82 -3.05
CA ALA A 176 2.65 8.87 -4.25
C ALA A 176 2.71 10.27 -4.91
N ALA A 177 3.86 10.94 -4.81
CA ALA A 177 4.09 12.23 -5.45
C ALA A 177 4.04 12.12 -6.98
N SER A 178 3.77 13.23 -7.67
CA SER A 178 3.71 13.32 -9.14
C SER A 178 2.78 12.27 -9.77
N ASN A 179 1.55 12.18 -9.27
CA ASN A 179 0.49 11.35 -9.82
C ASN A 179 -0.70 12.23 -10.28
N LYS A 180 -1.84 11.61 -10.57
CA LYS A 180 -3.08 12.27 -11.04
C LYS A 180 -4.19 12.22 -9.98
N ILE A 181 -3.83 12.12 -8.70
CA ILE A 181 -4.81 12.03 -7.61
C ILE A 181 -5.50 13.39 -7.46
N THR A 182 -6.83 13.41 -7.53
CA THR A 182 -7.60 14.67 -7.50
C THR A 182 -8.26 14.96 -6.16
N GLN A 183 -8.36 13.96 -5.27
CA GLN A 183 -9.02 14.12 -3.97
C GLN A 183 -8.51 13.15 -2.92
N LEU A 184 -8.71 13.51 -1.65
CA LEU A 184 -8.57 12.67 -0.46
C LEU A 184 -9.90 12.61 0.29
N SER A 185 -10.37 11.40 0.66
CA SER A 185 -11.64 11.18 1.35
C SER A 185 -11.54 10.13 2.45
N ALA A 186 -12.59 10.03 3.29
CA ALA A 186 -12.75 9.00 4.33
C ALA A 186 -12.55 7.56 3.83
N GLU A 187 -12.76 7.28 2.55
CA GLU A 187 -12.62 5.92 2.00
C GLU A 187 -11.17 5.45 1.91
N TYR A 188 -10.17 6.33 2.04
CA TYR A 188 -8.77 5.98 1.90
C TYR A 188 -8.16 5.52 3.22
N SER A 189 -8.16 4.20 3.44
CA SER A 189 -7.69 3.56 4.66
C SER A 189 -6.23 3.89 5.01
N SER A 190 -5.36 4.13 4.02
CA SER A 190 -3.94 4.43 4.25
C SER A 190 -3.75 5.70 5.10
N MET A 191 -4.67 6.66 5.06
CA MET A 191 -4.55 7.92 5.81
C MET A 191 -4.61 7.70 7.33
N SER A 192 -5.35 6.68 7.77
CA SER A 192 -5.55 6.38 9.20
C SER A 192 -4.36 5.68 9.85
N GLN A 193 -3.46 5.08 9.05
CA GLN A 193 -2.32 4.28 9.54
C GLN A 193 -0.96 4.91 9.21
N ALA A 194 -0.88 5.75 8.17
CA ALA A 194 0.38 6.30 7.72
C ALA A 194 0.99 7.25 8.75
N VAL A 195 2.29 7.09 8.95
CA VAL A 195 3.18 7.97 9.71
C VAL A 195 3.74 9.07 8.79
N LYS A 196 3.95 8.76 7.51
CA LYS A 196 4.44 9.72 6.50
C LYS A 196 3.65 9.60 5.21
N ILE A 197 3.19 10.74 4.70
CA ILE A 197 2.40 10.83 3.47
C ILE A 197 3.05 11.87 2.54
N HIS A 198 3.51 11.40 1.37
CA HIS A 198 4.06 12.23 0.30
C HIS A 198 3.13 12.22 -0.91
N LEU A 199 2.50 13.36 -1.20
CA LEU A 199 1.52 13.56 -2.27
C LEU A 199 1.85 14.79 -3.14
N ALA A 200 3.04 15.37 -3.00
CA ALA A 200 3.46 16.52 -3.78
C ALA A 200 3.24 16.33 -5.30
N GLY A 201 2.88 17.40 -6.00
CA GLY A 201 2.69 17.38 -7.46
C GLY A 201 1.43 16.68 -7.96
N ASN A 202 0.51 16.29 -7.07
CA ASN A 202 -0.81 15.80 -7.47
C ASN A 202 -1.83 16.96 -7.62
N PRO A 203 -2.79 16.85 -8.56
CA PRO A 203 -3.87 17.82 -8.73
C PRO A 203 -4.97 17.70 -7.64
N ILE A 204 -4.59 17.53 -6.37
CA ILE A 204 -5.54 17.36 -5.26
C ILE A 204 -6.27 18.67 -5.03
N ALA A 205 -7.56 18.69 -5.39
CA ALA A 205 -8.45 19.82 -5.23
C ALA A 205 -9.34 19.69 -3.98
N ARG A 206 -9.61 18.47 -3.53
CA ARG A 206 -10.53 18.21 -2.41
C ARG A 206 -9.91 17.29 -1.38
N ILE A 207 -9.82 17.75 -0.14
CA ILE A 207 -9.54 16.94 1.04
C ILE A 207 -10.78 17.03 1.93
N SER A 208 -11.48 15.92 2.15
CA SER A 208 -12.74 15.96 2.90
C SER A 208 -12.91 14.73 3.78
N LYS A 209 -13.17 14.95 5.07
CA LYS A 209 -13.47 13.90 6.05
C LYS A 209 -12.37 12.82 6.11
N VAL A 210 -11.11 13.22 5.94
CA VAL A 210 -9.98 12.30 6.04
C VAL A 210 -9.64 12.12 7.53
N ASP A 211 -9.55 10.87 7.95
CA ASP A 211 -9.04 10.51 9.27
C ASP A 211 -7.53 10.28 9.18
N PHE A 212 -6.76 11.18 9.78
CA PHE A 212 -5.31 11.06 9.84
C PHE A 212 -4.88 10.23 11.05
N SER A 213 -3.79 9.48 10.90
CA SER A 213 -3.16 8.78 12.02
C SER A 213 -2.69 9.76 13.11
N SER A 214 -2.90 9.42 14.38
CA SER A 214 -2.32 10.17 15.50
C SER A 214 -0.80 10.09 15.57
N SER A 215 -0.19 9.15 14.83
CA SER A 215 1.26 9.00 14.70
C SER A 215 1.84 9.72 13.48
N LEU A 216 1.02 10.49 12.75
CA LEU A 216 1.47 11.22 11.57
C LEU A 216 2.56 12.22 11.94
N VAL A 217 3.70 12.15 11.23
CA VAL A 217 4.83 13.08 11.39
C VAL A 217 5.11 13.87 10.11
N LEU A 218 4.52 13.48 8.98
CA LEU A 218 4.67 14.18 7.70
C LEU A 218 3.37 14.13 6.90
N PHE A 219 2.92 15.31 6.46
CA PHE A 219 1.95 15.46 5.38
C PHE A 219 2.50 16.44 4.33
N ASP A 220 2.92 15.92 3.19
CA ASP A 220 3.40 16.71 2.06
C ASP A 220 2.40 16.65 0.90
N CYS A 221 1.85 17.81 0.55
CA CYS A 221 1.04 18.08 -0.62
C CYS A 221 1.55 19.37 -1.32
N ALA A 222 2.88 19.51 -1.44
CA ALA A 222 3.49 20.61 -2.18
C ALA A 222 2.97 20.62 -3.62
N GLY A 223 2.56 21.78 -4.13
CA GLY A 223 2.02 21.89 -5.50
C GLY A 223 0.62 21.32 -5.69
N CYS A 224 -0.08 20.91 -4.63
CA CYS A 224 -1.52 20.63 -4.68
C CYS A 224 -2.33 21.93 -4.84
N ALA A 225 -3.47 21.85 -5.53
CA ALA A 225 -4.35 22.98 -5.82
C ALA A 225 -5.66 22.87 -5.03
N ILE A 226 -5.57 22.86 -3.70
CA ILE A 226 -6.70 22.56 -2.82
C ILE A 226 -7.74 23.70 -2.88
N THR A 227 -8.96 23.37 -3.27
CA THR A 227 -10.12 24.28 -3.29
C THR A 227 -11.16 23.94 -2.23
N THR A 228 -11.08 22.73 -1.67
CA THR A 228 -11.97 22.24 -0.63
C THR A 228 -11.15 21.51 0.41
N PHE A 229 -11.14 22.04 1.64
CA PHE A 229 -10.42 21.43 2.76
C PHE A 229 -11.35 21.33 3.97
N GLU A 230 -11.99 20.16 4.10
CA GLU A 230 -13.00 19.84 5.09
C GLU A 230 -12.44 18.78 6.06
N LEU A 231 -12.34 19.12 7.34
CA LEU A 231 -11.70 18.29 8.36
C LEU A 231 -12.62 18.04 9.55
N SER A 232 -12.39 16.93 10.24
CA SER A 232 -12.85 16.77 11.62
C SER A 232 -11.95 17.56 12.58
N ARG A 233 -12.41 17.77 13.83
CA ARG A 233 -11.57 18.44 14.84
C ARG A 233 -10.30 17.64 15.14
N SER A 234 -10.40 16.31 15.23
CA SER A 234 -9.25 15.44 15.48
C SER A 234 -8.20 15.54 14.36
N SER A 235 -8.63 15.53 13.12
CA SER A 235 -7.74 15.68 11.96
C SER A 235 -7.09 17.05 11.90
N LEU A 236 -7.82 18.12 12.25
CA LEU A 236 -7.22 19.45 12.42
C LEU A 236 -6.11 19.42 13.48
N GLU A 237 -6.37 18.92 14.68
CA GLU A 237 -5.39 18.87 15.77
C GLU A 237 -4.14 18.04 15.43
N ILE A 238 -4.28 16.96 14.66
CA ILE A 238 -3.16 16.14 14.19
C ILE A 238 -2.30 16.95 13.22
N LEU A 239 -2.92 17.53 12.18
CA LEU A 239 -2.18 18.30 11.19
C LEU A 239 -1.57 19.57 11.78
N ASP A 240 -2.20 20.19 12.78
CA ASP A 240 -1.70 21.42 13.43
C ASP A 240 -0.50 21.18 14.34
N LYS A 241 -0.32 19.94 14.85
CA LYS A 241 0.87 19.53 15.62
C LYS A 241 2.11 19.33 14.75
N LEU A 242 1.93 19.15 13.44
CA LEU A 242 3.05 19.05 12.53
C LEU A 242 3.80 20.39 12.52
N GLY A 243 5.13 20.37 12.56
CA GLY A 243 5.92 21.58 12.35
C GLY A 243 5.94 22.01 10.86
N PRO A 244 6.57 23.13 10.52
CA PRO A 244 6.90 23.41 9.12
C PRO A 244 7.75 22.27 8.55
N TYR A 245 7.59 22.03 7.25
CA TYR A 245 8.35 20.97 6.57
C TYR A 245 9.86 21.10 6.78
N ASN A 246 10.48 19.99 7.17
CA ASN A 246 11.91 19.85 7.36
C ASN A 246 12.41 18.69 6.48
N ALA A 247 13.13 19.05 5.42
CA ALA A 247 13.70 18.09 4.48
C ALA A 247 14.76 17.15 5.11
N ALA A 248 15.43 17.58 6.19
CA ALA A 248 16.49 16.77 6.81
C ALA A 248 15.92 15.61 7.65
N SER A 249 14.80 15.84 8.35
CA SER A 249 14.11 14.81 9.13
C SER A 249 12.97 14.13 8.37
N ASP A 250 12.58 14.69 7.23
CA ASP A 250 11.43 14.27 6.45
C ASP A 250 10.16 14.24 7.31
N THR A 251 9.87 15.38 7.93
CA THR A 251 8.75 15.62 8.85
C THR A 251 8.13 16.99 8.62
N GLY A 252 6.89 17.17 9.02
CA GLY A 252 6.19 18.45 9.04
C GLY A 252 4.97 18.49 8.12
N PHE A 253 4.49 19.70 7.87
CA PHE A 253 3.34 19.98 7.02
C PHE A 253 3.76 20.85 5.84
N LEU A 254 3.42 20.43 4.62
CA LEU A 254 3.68 21.19 3.41
C LEU A 254 2.45 21.19 2.50
N VAL A 255 1.88 22.37 2.29
CA VAL A 255 0.81 22.63 1.33
C VAL A 255 1.14 23.96 0.66
N ALA A 256 0.87 24.11 -0.64
CA ALA A 256 1.15 25.36 -1.35
C ALA A 256 0.05 26.40 -1.13
N THR A 257 -1.17 26.09 -1.58
CA THR A 257 -2.30 27.02 -1.51
C THR A 257 -3.57 26.28 -1.15
N VAL A 258 -4.40 26.94 -0.34
CA VAL A 258 -5.76 26.49 -0.03
C VAL A 258 -6.71 27.62 -0.38
N ALA A 259 -7.52 27.43 -1.41
CA ALA A 259 -8.68 28.29 -1.64
C ALA A 259 -9.80 27.86 -0.69
N PHE A 260 -10.49 28.85 -0.11
CA PHE A 260 -11.54 28.62 0.88
C PHE A 260 -12.80 29.38 0.52
N ASN A 261 -13.93 28.68 0.59
CA ASN A 261 -15.25 29.24 0.39
C ASN A 261 -16.03 29.20 1.72
N ALA A 262 -16.21 30.36 2.33
CA ALA A 262 -16.90 30.49 3.61
C ALA A 262 -18.37 30.06 3.52
N THR A 263 -19.05 30.37 2.41
CA THR A 263 -20.43 29.96 2.17
C THR A 263 -20.54 28.44 2.12
N SER A 264 -19.68 27.78 1.33
CA SER A 264 -19.67 26.31 1.26
C SER A 264 -19.40 25.67 2.62
N CYS A 265 -18.58 26.29 3.47
CA CYS A 265 -18.35 25.79 4.82
C CYS A 265 -19.59 25.96 5.72
N SER A 266 -20.23 27.13 5.69
CA SER A 266 -21.45 27.40 6.46
C SER A 266 -22.63 26.52 6.03
N ASP A 267 -22.76 26.23 4.72
CA ASP A 267 -23.80 25.33 4.19
C ASP A 267 -23.66 23.90 4.73
N LEU A 268 -22.45 23.50 5.12
CA LEU A 268 -22.16 22.22 5.77
C LEU A 268 -22.27 22.29 7.31
N ASN A 269 -22.77 23.39 7.87
CA ASN A 269 -22.72 23.72 9.30
C ASN A 269 -21.29 23.67 9.87
N GLY A 270 -20.28 23.90 9.04
CA GLY A 270 -18.89 23.89 9.46
C GLY A 270 -18.43 25.23 10.03
N GLU A 271 -17.34 25.18 10.79
CA GLU A 271 -16.66 26.36 11.31
C GLU A 271 -15.33 26.59 10.58
N MET A 272 -15.06 27.82 10.14
CA MET A 272 -13.75 28.17 9.60
C MET A 272 -12.70 28.21 10.71
N LYS A 273 -11.61 27.46 10.53
CA LYS A 273 -10.42 27.51 11.38
C LYS A 273 -9.18 27.72 10.52
N LEU A 274 -8.10 28.19 11.14
CA LEU A 274 -6.78 28.24 10.51
C LEU A 274 -5.98 27.01 10.91
N LEU A 275 -5.60 26.20 9.94
CA LEU A 275 -4.62 25.13 10.08
C LEU A 275 -3.21 25.73 9.92
N GLN A 276 -2.28 25.36 10.79
CA GLN A 276 -0.89 25.85 10.81
C GLN A 276 -0.81 27.38 10.93
N ASN A 277 -1.81 27.99 11.56
CA ASN A 277 -2.01 29.45 11.63
C ASN A 277 -2.04 30.17 10.26
N LEU A 278 -2.24 29.45 9.16
CA LEU A 278 -2.08 29.99 7.81
C LEU A 278 -3.20 29.57 6.84
N TYR A 279 -3.59 28.30 6.85
CA TYR A 279 -4.49 27.74 5.83
C TYR A 279 -5.93 27.71 6.34
N PRO A 280 -6.88 28.43 5.69
CA PRO A 280 -8.28 28.36 6.06
C PRO A 280 -8.87 27.00 5.71
N VAL A 281 -9.46 26.33 6.70
CA VAL A 281 -10.10 25.01 6.58
C VAL A 281 -11.51 25.05 7.16
N CYS A 282 -12.39 24.18 6.65
CA CYS A 282 -13.73 23.99 7.17
C CYS A 282 -13.75 22.82 8.16
N VAL A 283 -14.10 23.07 9.41
CA VAL A 283 -14.23 22.02 10.42
C VAL A 283 -15.69 21.59 10.53
N LEU A 284 -15.98 20.33 10.20
CA LEU A 284 -17.36 19.81 10.08
C LEU A 284 -17.96 19.31 11.42
N ASP A 285 -17.24 19.47 12.53
CA ASP A 285 -17.72 19.16 13.88
C ASP A 285 -17.92 20.46 14.69
N PRO A 286 -18.98 21.26 14.43
CA PRO A 286 -19.37 22.28 15.37
C PRO A 286 -19.75 21.58 16.68
N ILE A 287 -19.35 22.16 17.81
CA ILE A 287 -19.68 21.65 19.15
C ILE A 287 -21.19 21.33 19.14
N GLN A 288 -21.57 20.05 19.27
CA GLN A 288 -22.85 19.75 19.89
C GLN A 288 -22.72 20.36 21.27
N THR A 289 -23.20 21.60 21.43
CA THR A 289 -23.60 22.04 22.76
C THR A 289 -24.62 20.99 23.13
N ALA A 290 -24.25 20.07 24.03
CA ALA A 290 -25.18 19.14 24.61
C ALA A 290 -26.44 19.96 24.90
N PRO A 291 -27.64 19.53 24.45
CA PRO A 291 -28.85 20.22 24.84
C PRO A 291 -28.76 20.41 26.36
N PRO A 292 -29.07 21.62 26.89
CA PRO A 292 -28.99 21.87 28.32
C PRO A 292 -29.64 20.69 29.02
N PRO A 293 -29.03 20.12 30.09
CA PRO A 293 -29.53 18.91 30.71
C PRO A 293 -31.02 19.12 30.91
N THR A 294 -31.83 18.42 30.11
CA THR A 294 -33.27 18.46 30.30
C THR A 294 -33.40 17.95 31.71
N THR A 295 -33.88 18.80 32.60
CA THR A 295 -34.33 18.41 33.93
C THR A 295 -35.43 17.40 33.69
N TYR A 296 -35.02 16.15 33.51
CA TYR A 296 -35.91 15.01 33.55
C TYR A 296 -36.23 14.93 35.03
N ASP A 297 -37.31 15.60 35.42
CA ASP A 297 -38.00 15.28 36.66
C ASP A 297 -38.24 13.79 36.60
N ALA A 298 -37.42 13.03 37.33
CA ALA A 298 -37.64 11.62 37.54
C ALA A 298 -39.09 11.50 38.03
N PRO A 299 -39.95 10.72 37.35
CA PRO A 299 -41.31 10.58 37.82
C PRO A 299 -41.23 10.02 39.23
N ASN A 300 -41.71 10.82 40.21
CA ASN A 300 -41.83 10.43 41.61
C ASN A 300 -42.34 8.99 41.68
N SER A 301 -41.46 8.10 42.12
CA SER A 301 -41.65 6.65 42.13
C SER A 301 -42.73 6.17 43.10
N THR A 302 -43.43 7.09 43.75
CA THR A 302 -44.56 6.83 44.66
C THR A 302 -45.68 6.04 43.97
N TRP A 303 -45.96 6.30 42.68
CA TRP A 303 -47.02 5.58 41.96
C TRP A 303 -46.66 4.15 41.56
N LEU A 304 -45.37 3.86 41.37
CA LEU A 304 -44.90 2.51 41.05
C LEU A 304 -45.00 1.59 42.29
N TYR A 305 -44.67 2.11 43.47
CA TYR A 305 -44.82 1.37 44.73
C TYR A 305 -46.29 1.15 45.12
N ILE A 306 -47.17 2.13 44.87
CA ILE A 306 -48.62 1.96 45.11
C ILE A 306 -49.21 0.90 44.16
N GLY A 307 -48.82 0.91 42.88
CA GLY A 307 -49.27 -0.09 41.90
C GLY A 307 -48.86 -1.53 42.26
N ILE A 308 -47.61 -1.72 42.70
CA ILE A 308 -47.11 -3.04 43.13
C ILE A 308 -47.82 -3.51 44.40
N ALA A 309 -48.06 -2.62 45.38
CA ALA A 309 -48.75 -2.99 46.61
C ALA A 309 -50.21 -3.41 46.38
N VAL A 310 -50.94 -2.72 45.49
CA VAL A 310 -52.33 -3.08 45.13
C VAL A 310 -52.39 -4.41 44.38
N ALA A 311 -51.44 -4.67 43.47
CA ALA A 311 -51.38 -5.95 42.75
C ALA A 311 -51.09 -7.14 43.67
N ILE A 312 -50.19 -6.98 44.64
CA ILE A 312 -49.88 -8.02 45.65
C ILE A 312 -51.09 -8.28 46.56
N LEU A 313 -51.81 -7.22 46.97
CA LEU A 313 -53.01 -7.36 47.81
C LEU A 313 -54.13 -8.12 47.07
N LEU A 314 -54.34 -7.83 45.78
CA LEU A 314 -55.32 -8.52 44.94
C LEU A 314 -54.96 -10.00 44.71
N LEU A 315 -53.68 -10.31 44.51
CA LEU A 315 -53.20 -11.70 44.38
C LEU A 315 -53.40 -12.51 45.68
N LEU A 316 -53.16 -11.90 46.84
CA LEU A 316 -53.37 -12.57 48.14
C LEU A 316 -54.86 -12.79 48.45
N LEU A 317 -55.73 -11.88 48.02
CA LEU A 317 -57.19 -12.03 48.12
C LEU A 317 -57.72 -13.13 47.16
N CYS A 318 -57.17 -13.25 45.96
CA CYS A 318 -57.51 -14.36 45.06
C CYS A 318 -57.06 -15.73 45.61
N CYS A 319 -55.89 -15.83 46.23
CA CYS A 319 -55.41 -17.08 46.82
C CYS A 319 -56.24 -17.55 48.03
N SER A 320 -56.88 -16.63 48.77
CA SER A 320 -57.70 -16.96 49.94
C SER A 320 -59.15 -17.33 49.59
N LEU A 321 -59.60 -17.05 48.36
CA LEU A 321 -60.91 -17.47 47.82
C LEU A 321 -60.88 -18.83 47.09
N CYS A 322 -59.71 -19.43 46.87
CA CYS A 322 -59.58 -20.77 46.30
C CYS A 322 -59.47 -21.90 47.34
N TYR A 323 -59.57 -21.59 48.64
CA TYR A 323 -59.44 -22.55 49.75
C TYR A 323 -60.66 -22.62 50.68
N LEU A 324 -61.85 -22.28 50.15
CA LEU A 324 -63.16 -22.48 50.79
C LEU A 324 -64.13 -23.15 49.80
#